data_AF-A0A554LU38-F1
#
_entry.id   AF-A0A554LU38-F1
#
_cell.length_a   1.000
_cell.length_b   1.000
_cell.length_c   1.000
_cell.angle_alpha   90.00
_cell.angle_beta   90.00
_cell.angle_gamma   90.00
#
_symmetry.space_group_name_H-M   'P 1'
#
loop_
_entity.id
_entity.type
_entity.pdbx_description
1 polymer ?
#
loop_
_entity_poly.entity_id
_entity_poly.type
_entity_poly.pdbx_seq_one_letter_code
_entity_poly.pdbx_strand_id
1 'polypeptide(L)' 'MSISPICDKCKKELKDFGAILFGPPDKNNNVKKFHICKVCYKLIYKTFKIKK' A
#
# COMPACT_ATOMS: atom_id res chain seq x y z
N MET A 1 15.98 -2.60 16.88
CA MET A 1 14.62 -3.18 16.99
C MET A 1 13.81 -2.58 15.85
N SER A 2 13.70 -3.28 14.71
CA SER A 2 13.02 -2.74 13.53
C SER A 2 11.52 -2.87 13.74
N ILE A 3 10.83 -1.74 13.93
CA ILE A 3 9.37 -1.69 13.99
C ILE A 3 8.88 -2.02 12.58
N SER A 4 8.53 -3.28 12.35
CA SER A 4 7.94 -3.75 11.11
C SER A 4 6.66 -2.94 10.85
N PRO A 5 6.55 -2.21 9.73
CA PRO A 5 5.36 -1.42 9.46
C PRO A 5 4.12 -2.33 9.39
N ILE A 6 2.95 -1.79 9.71
CA ILE A 6 1.69 -2.54 9.66
C ILE A 6 1.01 -2.23 8.32
N CYS A 7 0.43 -3.24 7.68
CA CYS A 7 -0.27 -3.05 6.42
C CYS A 7 -1.59 -2.31 6.67
N ASP A 8 -1.78 -1.14 6.05
CA ASP A 8 -2.99 -0.34 6.19
C ASP A 8 -4.26 -1.08 5.73
N LYS A 9 -4.12 -2.02 4.79
CA LYS A 9 -5.26 -2.77 4.23
C LYS A 9 -5.69 -3.97 5.06
N CYS A 10 -4.74 -4.81 5.51
CA CYS A 10 -5.06 -6.06 6.22
C CYS A 10 -4.65 -6.06 7.69
N LYS A 11 -4.07 -4.96 8.18
CA LYS A 11 -3.57 -4.78 9.56
C LYS A 11 -2.59 -5.85 10.02
N LYS A 12 -2.00 -6.60 9.08
CA LYS A 12 -0.95 -7.58 9.35
C LYS A 12 0.41 -6.91 9.34
N GLU A 13 1.29 -7.37 10.21
CA GLU A 13 2.66 -6.92 10.29
C GLU A 13 3.41 -7.25 8.99
N LEU A 14 4.11 -6.26 8.40
CA LEU A 14 4.97 -6.47 7.25
C LEU A 14 6.28 -7.11 7.71
N LYS A 15 6.30 -8.44 7.74
CA LYS A 15 7.53 -9.23 7.99
C LYS A 15 8.55 -9.16 6.83
N ASP A 16 8.12 -8.64 5.68
CA ASP A 16 8.84 -8.63 4.42
C ASP A 16 8.71 -7.25 3.76
N PHE A 17 9.71 -6.84 2.95
CA PHE A 17 9.68 -5.61 2.16
C PHE A 17 8.35 -5.50 1.36
N GLY A 18 7.47 -4.60 1.80
CA GLY A 18 6.17 -4.35 1.17
C GLY A 18 6.24 -3.34 0.03
N ALA A 19 5.07 -2.94 -0.44
CA ALA A 19 4.90 -1.80 -1.32
C ALA A 19 4.43 -0.57 -0.51
N ILE A 20 4.91 0.61 -0.88
CA ILE A 20 4.31 1.88 -0.45
C ILE A 20 3.45 2.37 -1.60
N LEU A 21 2.15 2.54 -1.36
CA LEU A 21 1.22 3.08 -2.33
C LEU A 21 1.03 4.58 -2.06
N PHE A 22 1.18 5.40 -3.09
CA PHE A 22 0.86 6.83 -3.04
C PHE A 22 -0.50 7.08 -3.69
N GLY A 23 -1.39 7.76 -2.98
CA GLY A 23 -2.65 8.24 -3.52
C GLY A 23 -2.48 9.47 -4.41
N PRO A 24 -3.55 9.92 -5.09
CA PRO A 24 -3.54 11.22 -5.75
C PRO A 24 -3.32 12.35 -4.73
N PRO A 25 -2.70 13.47 -5.14
CA PRO A 25 -2.54 14.62 -4.28
C PRO A 25 -3.91 15.24 -3.94
N ASP A 26 -4.06 15.75 -2.71
CA ASP A 26 -5.22 16.55 -2.34
C ASP A 26 -5.10 18.02 -2.77
N LYS A 27 -6.12 18.82 -2.48
CA LYS A 27 -6.21 20.24 -2.86
C LYS A 27 -5.05 21.10 -2.34
N ASN A 28 -4.39 20.67 -1.26
CA ASN A 28 -3.23 21.34 -0.67
C ASN A 28 -1.90 20.69 -1.10
N ASN A 29 -1.93 19.89 -2.18
CA ASN A 29 -0.78 19.21 -2.75
C ASN A 29 -0.10 18.19 -1.81
N ASN A 30 -0.82 17.67 -0.81
CA ASN A 30 -0.30 16.58 0.04
C ASN A 30 -0.68 15.22 -0.53
N VAL A 31 0.19 14.24 -0.30
CA VAL A 31 0.05 12.88 -0.84
C VAL A 31 -0.11 11.90 0.31
N LYS A 32 -1.18 11.09 0.29
CA LYS A 32 -1.37 10.03 1.28
C LYS A 32 -0.52 8.82 0.91
N LYS A 33 0.33 8.38 1.85
CA LYS A 33 1.12 7.15 1.74
C LYS A 33 0.42 6.01 2.49
N PHE A 34 0.42 4.82 1.90
CA PHE A 34 -0.14 3.61 2.50
C PHE A 34 0.90 2.49 2.47
N HIS A 35 1.12 1.81 3.59
CA HIS A 35 1.96 0.63 3.66
C HIS A 35 1.13 -0.59 3.29
N ILE A 36 1.53 -1.31 2.24
CA ILE A 36 0.78 -2.43 1.71
C ILE A 36 1.69 -3.66 1.62
N CYS A 37 1.26 -4.78 2.20
CA CYS A 37 1.99 -6.04 2.07
C CYS A 37 1.89 -6.62 0.65
N LYS A 38 2.85 -7.47 0.27
CA LYS A 38 2.92 -8.10 -1.07
C LYS A 38 1.59 -8.75 -1.49
N VAL A 39 0.89 -9.40 -0.54
CA VAL A 39 -0.40 -10.06 -0.79
C VAL A 39 -1.48 -9.05 -1.16
N CYS A 40 -1.63 -7.99 -0.37
CA CYS A 40 -2.60 -6.93 -0.64
C CYS A 40 -2.28 -6.19 -1.94
N TYR A 41 -1.00 -5.95 -2.23
CA TYR A 41 -0.57 -5.34 -3.48
C TYR A 41 -0.96 -6.20 -4.70
N LYS A 42 -0.78 -7.52 -4.64
CA LYS A 42 -1.17 -8.44 -5.73
C LYS A 42 -2.67 -8.39 -6.03
N LEU A 43 -3.52 -8.27 -5.00
CA LEU A 43 -4.96 -8.11 -5.17
C LEU A 43 -5.31 -6.79 -5.84
N ILE A 44 -4.72 -5.69 -5.36
CA ILE A 44 -4.92 -4.34 -5.90
C ILE A 44 -4.47 -4.26 -7.36
N TYR A 45 -3.31 -4.84 -7.66
CA TYR A 45 -2.76 -4.89 -9.01
C TYR A 45 -3.67 -5.63 -9.99
N LYS A 46 -4.30 -6.73 -9.55
CA LYS A 46 -5.33 -7.42 -10.36
C LYS A 46 -6.54 -6.53 -10.63
N THR A 47 -7.00 -5.76 -9.65
CA THR A 47 -8.11 -4.82 -9.82
C THR A 47 -7.77 -3.70 -10.81
N PHE A 48 -6.55 -3.14 -10.75
CA PHE A 48 -6.11 -2.09 -11.67
C PHE A 48 -5.88 -2.58 -13.11
N LYS A 49 -5.58 -3.88 -13.30
CA LYS A 49 -5.41 -4.46 -14.64
C LYS A 49 -6.72 -4.66 -15.42
N ILE A 50 -7.88 -4.37 -14.83
CA ILE A 50 -9.18 -4.40 -15.51
C ILE A 50 -9.51 -2.98 -15.99
N LYS A 51 -8.86 -2.55 -17.06
CA LYS A 51 -9.21 -1.44 -17.95
C LYS A 51 -8.03 -1.24 -18.90
N LYS A 52 -7.88 -2.18 -19.83
CA LYS A 52 -7.13 -1.92 -21.07
C LYS A 52 -8.12 -1.98 -22.21
#